data_AF-A0A0F9SR46-F1
#
_entry.id   AF-A0A0F9SR46-F1
#
_cell.length_a   1.000
_cell.length_b   1.000
_cell.length_c   1.000
_cell.angle_alpha   90.00
_cell.angle_beta   90.00
_cell.angle_gamma   90.00
#
_symmetry.space_group_name_H-M   'P 1'
#
loop_
_entity.id
_entity.type
_entity.pdbx_description
1 polymer ?
#
loop_
_entity_poly.entity_id
_entity_poly.type
_entity_poly.pdbx_seq_one_letter_code
_entity_poly.pdbx_strand_id
1 'polypeptide(L)'
;MFSTSSVRREEAINKLKEIFSEHVGRSNPISSENLFLKVIGENPDDLDFYDRAYKWNAIKRILSVLRKSGELFVIMGTSHHYVLNDEDELDAYKNRVDATIKGLHAMKQKAEVWIKSEKLKELKEKKKKKEKKALKAVAQ
;
A
#
# COMPACT_ATOMS: atom_id res chain seq x y z
N MET A 1 -3.45 -30.72 14.92
CA MET A 1 -2.30 -30.45 14.05
C MET A 1 -2.31 -28.97 13.70
N PHE A 2 -1.32 -28.19 14.16
CA PHE A 2 -1.18 -26.79 13.76
C PHE A 2 -0.59 -26.74 12.34
N SER A 3 -1.15 -25.89 11.48
CA SER A 3 -0.61 -25.69 10.13
C SER A 3 0.76 -25.02 10.23
N THR A 4 1.77 -25.52 9.53
CA THR A 4 3.11 -24.89 9.46
C THR A 4 3.04 -23.43 8.97
N SER A 5 1.98 -23.04 8.28
CA SER A 5 1.72 -21.66 7.89
C SER A 5 1.25 -20.75 9.03
N SER A 6 0.58 -21.28 10.06
CA SER A 6 0.14 -20.47 11.21
C SER A 6 1.31 -20.17 12.15
N VAL A 7 2.21 -21.14 12.36
CA VAL A 7 3.40 -20.98 13.21
C VAL A 7 4.32 -19.88 12.66
N ARG A 8 4.64 -19.92 11.35
CA ARG A 8 5.46 -18.88 10.69
C ARG A 8 4.83 -17.49 10.74
N ARG A 9 3.50 -17.40 10.73
CA ARG A 9 2.79 -16.12 10.83
C ARG A 9 2.89 -15.54 12.24
N GLU A 10 2.77 -16.38 13.26
CA GLU A 10 2.86 -15.97 14.66
C GLU A 10 4.28 -15.52 15.03
N GLU A 11 5.30 -16.23 14.54
CA GLU A 11 6.70 -15.80 14.63
C GLU A 11 6.91 -14.42 14.00
N ALA A 12 6.38 -14.19 12.79
CA ALA A 12 6.47 -12.89 12.12
C ALA A 12 5.73 -11.77 12.88
N ILE A 13 4.58 -12.08 13.50
CA ILE A 13 3.85 -11.15 14.35
C ILE A 13 4.69 -10.75 15.57
N ASN A 14 5.26 -11.73 16.28
CA ASN A 14 6.05 -11.49 17.48
C ASN A 14 7.30 -10.67 17.15
N LYS A 15 7.99 -11.02 16.06
CA LYS A 15 9.14 -10.28 15.56
C LYS A 15 8.80 -8.81 15.23
N LEU A 16 7.65 -8.58 14.60
CA LEU A 16 7.18 -7.21 14.32
C LEU A 16 6.89 -6.44 15.62
N LYS A 17 6.23 -7.06 16.60
CA LYS A 17 5.97 -6.42 17.90
C LYS A 17 7.25 -6.05 18.62
N GLU A 18 8.22 -6.96 18.64
CA GLU A 18 9.55 -6.73 19.22
C GLU A 18 10.23 -5.52 18.58
N ILE A 19 10.35 -5.51 17.25
CA ILE A 19 10.93 -4.38 16.51
C ILE A 19 10.19 -3.08 16.84
N PHE A 20 8.86 -3.08 16.80
CA PHE A 20 8.08 -1.87 16.99
C PHE A 20 8.02 -1.40 18.44
N SER A 21 8.31 -2.26 19.43
CA SER A 21 8.45 -1.85 20.83
C SER A 21 9.60 -0.85 21.04
N GLU A 22 10.61 -0.89 20.15
CA GLU A 22 11.75 0.04 20.17
C GLU A 22 11.52 1.30 19.33
N HIS A 23 10.40 1.39 18.59
CA HIS A 23 10.15 2.45 17.59
C HIS A 23 8.78 3.11 17.83
N VAL A 24 8.61 3.61 19.05
CA VAL A 24 7.41 4.32 19.51
C VAL A 24 7.59 5.82 19.32
N GLY A 25 6.59 6.44 18.71
CA GLY A 25 6.52 7.87 18.44
C GLY A 25 7.27 8.30 17.18
N ARG A 26 6.87 9.46 16.66
CA ARG A 26 7.41 10.09 15.45
C ARG A 26 8.87 10.50 15.61
N SER A 27 9.33 10.73 16.84
CA SER A 27 10.72 11.06 17.15
C SER A 27 11.66 9.86 17.02
N ASN A 28 11.13 8.63 17.01
CA ASN A 28 11.92 7.41 16.95
C ASN A 28 11.40 6.41 15.88
N PRO A 29 11.44 6.79 14.59
CA PRO A 29 10.94 5.94 13.52
C PRO A 29 11.98 4.90 13.05
N ILE A 30 11.48 3.83 12.44
CA ILE A 30 12.28 2.88 11.65
C ILE A 30 12.11 3.14 10.15
N SER A 31 13.20 3.09 9.39
CA SER A 31 13.12 3.21 7.92
C SER A 31 12.47 1.98 7.28
N SER A 32 11.86 2.14 6.10
CA SER A 32 11.30 1.01 5.33
C SER A 32 12.32 -0.08 5.07
N GLU A 33 13.56 0.31 4.74
CA GLU A 33 14.68 -0.59 4.47
C GLU A 33 15.08 -1.37 5.72
N ASN A 34 15.31 -0.68 6.85
CA ASN A 34 15.67 -1.34 8.10
C ASN A 34 14.55 -2.24 8.63
N LEU A 35 13.28 -1.83 8.47
CA LEU A 35 12.16 -2.68 8.83
C LEU A 35 12.12 -3.94 7.96
N PHE A 36 12.30 -3.79 6.64
CA PHE A 36 12.35 -4.92 5.72
C PHE A 36 13.48 -5.88 6.11
N LEU A 37 14.70 -5.35 6.27
CA LEU A 37 15.88 -6.13 6.64
C LEU A 37 15.69 -6.82 8.00
N LYS A 38 15.23 -6.11 9.03
CA LYS A 38 15.01 -6.69 10.37
C LYS A 38 13.96 -7.81 10.30
N VAL A 39 12.86 -7.65 9.55
CA VAL A 39 11.77 -8.65 9.52
C VAL A 39 12.11 -9.84 8.63
N ILE A 40 12.56 -9.59 7.40
CA ILE A 40 12.82 -10.61 6.38
C ILE A 40 14.20 -11.26 6.55
N GLY A 41 15.20 -10.50 6.99
CA GLY A 41 16.59 -10.95 7.10
C GLY A 41 17.41 -10.80 5.81
N GLU A 42 16.88 -10.12 4.80
CA GLU A 42 17.49 -9.91 3.49
C GLU A 42 17.53 -8.41 3.18
N ASN A 43 18.60 -7.94 2.54
CA ASN A 43 18.65 -6.56 2.06
C ASN A 43 17.65 -6.41 0.90
N PRO A 44 16.72 -5.44 0.95
CA PRO A 44 15.76 -5.24 -0.13
C PRO A 44 16.39 -4.93 -1.49
N ASP A 45 17.63 -4.44 -1.54
CA ASP A 45 18.33 -4.16 -2.80
C ASP A 45 18.94 -5.41 -3.45
N ASP A 46 19.09 -6.50 -2.69
CA ASP A 46 19.54 -7.80 -3.21
C ASP A 46 18.39 -8.61 -3.85
N LEU A 47 17.15 -8.11 -3.72
CA LEU A 47 15.94 -8.77 -4.22
C LEU A 47 15.45 -8.15 -5.53
N ASP A 48 14.90 -8.98 -6.40
CA ASP A 48 14.17 -8.47 -7.55
C ASP A 48 12.92 -7.68 -7.12
N PHE A 49 12.42 -6.84 -8.04
CA PHE A 49 11.30 -5.96 -7.76
C PHE A 49 10.04 -6.71 -7.29
N TYR A 50 9.74 -7.86 -7.88
CA TYR A 50 8.53 -8.61 -7.58
C TYR A 50 8.62 -9.30 -6.23
N ASP A 51 9.76 -9.93 -5.92
CA ASP A 51 9.95 -10.61 -4.64
C ASP A 51 9.97 -9.61 -3.47
N ARG A 52 10.67 -8.49 -3.64
CA ARG A 52 10.63 -7.37 -2.69
C ARG A 52 9.20 -6.87 -2.47
N ALA A 53 8.44 -6.65 -3.55
CA ALA A 53 7.05 -6.19 -3.43
C ALA A 53 6.16 -7.23 -2.73
N TYR A 54 6.35 -8.52 -3.01
CA TYR A 54 5.61 -9.61 -2.39
C TYR A 54 5.87 -9.68 -0.87
N LYS A 55 7.14 -9.71 -0.46
CA LYS A 55 7.56 -9.77 0.94
C LYS A 55 7.10 -8.52 1.72
N TRP A 56 7.22 -7.33 1.12
CA TRP A 56 6.73 -6.09 1.72
C TRP A 56 5.21 -6.07 1.90
N ASN A 57 4.47 -6.63 0.93
CA ASN A 57 3.02 -6.78 1.05
C ASN A 57 2.62 -7.76 2.16
N ALA A 58 3.42 -8.80 2.41
CA ALA A 58 3.21 -9.70 3.54
C ALA A 58 3.34 -8.95 4.88
N ILE A 59 4.40 -8.12 5.04
CA ILE A 59 4.59 -7.27 6.23
C ILE A 59 3.38 -6.35 6.42
N LYS A 60 2.97 -5.62 5.38
CA LYS A 60 1.79 -4.72 5.43
C LYS A 60 0.51 -5.43 5.82
N ARG A 61 0.30 -6.66 5.34
CA ARG A 61 -0.87 -7.47 5.70
C ARG A 61 -0.87 -7.82 7.18
N ILE A 62 0.28 -8.23 7.73
CA ILE A 62 0.40 -8.53 9.16
C ILE A 62 0.13 -7.28 10.00
N LEU A 63 0.77 -6.15 9.66
CA LEU A 63 0.54 -4.88 10.35
C LEU A 63 -0.92 -4.42 10.29
N SER A 64 -1.59 -4.65 9.16
CA SER A 64 -3.03 -4.37 9.01
C SER A 64 -3.88 -5.22 9.97
N VAL A 65 -3.51 -6.48 10.20
CA VAL A 65 -4.19 -7.35 11.16
C VAL A 65 -3.97 -6.84 12.59
N LEU A 66 -2.71 -6.52 12.96
CA LEU A 66 -2.39 -6.00 14.29
C LEU A 66 -3.09 -4.67 14.60
N ARG A 67 -3.20 -3.80 13.60
CA ARG A 67 -3.96 -2.55 13.76
C ARG A 67 -5.44 -2.80 14.00
N LYS A 68 -6.03 -3.78 13.32
CA LYS A 68 -7.46 -4.12 13.48
C LYS A 68 -7.75 -4.80 14.82
N SER A 69 -6.82 -5.60 15.35
CA SER A 69 -6.97 -6.22 16.66
C SER A 69 -6.68 -5.27 17.82
N GLY A 70 -6.13 -4.08 17.56
CA GLY A 70 -5.77 -3.10 18.58
C GLY A 70 -4.43 -3.40 19.27
N GLU A 71 -3.69 -4.40 18.80
CA GLU A 71 -2.41 -4.79 19.40
C GLU A 71 -1.26 -3.87 19.03
N LEU A 72 -1.30 -3.25 17.84
CA LEU A 72 -0.25 -2.36 17.39
C LEU A 72 -0.79 -1.33 16.37
N PHE A 73 -0.72 -0.04 16.71
CA PHE A 73 -1.10 1.03 15.79
C PHE A 73 0.13 1.65 15.12
N VAL A 74 0.61 1.00 14.05
CA VAL A 74 1.74 1.52 13.27
C VAL A 74 1.29 2.58 12.28
N ILE A 75 1.91 3.76 12.31
CA ILE A 75 1.80 4.78 11.27
C ILE A 75 2.81 4.44 10.17
N MET A 76 2.30 4.13 8.97
CA MET A 76 3.16 3.88 7.81
C MET A 76 3.33 5.15 6.97
N GLY A 77 4.54 5.69 6.92
CA GLY A 77 4.95 6.74 6.00
C GLY A 77 5.52 6.18 4.70
N THR A 78 5.99 7.07 3.82
CA THR A 78 6.63 6.68 2.56
C THR A 78 7.95 5.95 2.81
N SER A 79 8.76 6.46 3.74
CA SER A 79 10.11 5.96 4.03
C SER A 79 10.33 5.57 5.48
N HIS A 80 9.40 5.89 6.38
CA HIS A 80 9.55 5.76 7.83
C HIS A 80 8.26 5.25 8.46
N HIS A 81 8.38 4.43 9.50
CA HIS A 81 7.27 3.82 10.23
C HIS A 81 7.52 3.96 11.73
N TYR A 82 6.45 4.09 12.52
CA TYR A 82 6.54 4.15 13.99
C TYR A 82 5.21 3.73 14.61
N VAL A 83 5.24 3.33 15.88
CA VAL A 83 4.03 3.09 16.67
C VAL A 83 3.50 4.41 17.19
N LEU A 84 2.19 4.63 17.06
CA LEU A 84 1.51 5.78 17.62
C LEU A 84 1.76 5.89 19.14
N ASN A 85 2.22 7.05 19.58
CA ASN A 85 2.57 7.30 20.98
C ASN A 85 1.53 8.12 21.74
N ASP A 86 1.00 9.17 21.12
CA ASP A 86 0.18 10.18 21.79
C ASP A 86 -0.96 10.71 20.90
N GLU A 87 -1.78 11.59 21.49
CA GLU A 87 -2.96 12.18 20.87
C GLU A 87 -2.60 13.18 19.76
N ASP A 88 -1.49 13.92 19.89
CA ASP A 88 -1.01 14.84 18.86
C ASP A 88 -0.66 14.09 17.57
N GLU A 89 0.03 12.94 17.70
CA GLU A 89 0.31 12.06 16.57
C GLU A 89 -0.95 11.47 15.95
N LEU A 90 -1.95 11.16 16.78
CA LEU A 90 -3.23 10.63 16.33
C LEU A 90 -3.96 11.67 15.49
N ASP A 91 -4.00 12.92 15.94
CA ASP A 91 -4.64 14.01 15.23
C ASP A 91 -3.89 14.36 13.93
N ALA A 92 -2.56 14.34 13.94
CA ALA A 92 -1.76 14.45 12.73
C ALA A 92 -2.08 13.33 11.72
N TYR A 93 -2.30 12.10 12.20
CA TYR A 93 -2.73 10.98 11.36
C TYR A 93 -4.15 11.18 10.80
N LYS A 94 -5.12 11.57 11.63
CA LYS A 94 -6.51 11.86 11.19
C LYS A 94 -6.53 12.91 10.09
N ASN A 95 -5.82 14.02 10.29
CA ASN A 95 -5.74 15.10 9.31
C ASN A 95 -5.19 14.62 7.95
N ARG A 96 -4.21 13.71 7.95
CA ARG A 96 -3.67 13.09 6.73
C ARG A 96 -4.71 12.20 6.02
N VAL A 97 -5.46 11.42 6.79
CA VAL A 97 -6.54 10.56 6.27
C VAL A 97 -7.64 11.43 5.64
N ASP A 98 -8.06 12.50 6.32
CA ASP A 98 -9.07 13.43 5.81
C ASP A 98 -8.63 14.13 4.52
N ALA A 99 -7.35 14.54 4.44
CA ALA A 99 -6.78 15.07 3.20
C ALA A 99 -6.82 14.05 2.06
N THR A 100 -6.53 12.77 2.36
CA THR A 100 -6.63 11.68 1.39
C THR A 100 -8.06 11.49 0.90
N ILE A 101 -9.05 11.47 1.82
CA ILE A 101 -10.48 11.35 1.48
C ILE A 101 -10.92 12.51 0.57
N LYS A 102 -10.56 13.75 0.91
CA LYS A 102 -10.84 14.92 0.06
C LYS A 102 -10.24 14.78 -1.34
N GLY A 103 -9.00 14.30 -1.42
CA GLY A 103 -8.33 14.01 -2.70
C GLY A 103 -9.07 12.97 -3.54
N LEU A 104 -9.53 11.89 -2.91
CA LEU A 104 -10.33 10.84 -3.57
C LEU A 104 -11.65 11.39 -4.12
N HIS A 105 -12.35 12.24 -3.36
CA HIS A 105 -13.56 12.90 -3.85
C HIS A 105 -13.30 13.78 -5.07
N ALA A 106 -12.21 14.56 -5.07
CA ALA A 106 -11.83 15.37 -6.22
C ALA A 106 -11.48 14.52 -7.46
N MET A 107 -10.76 13.41 -7.27
CA MET A 107 -10.45 12.48 -8.36
C MET A 107 -11.70 11.81 -8.93
N LYS A 108 -12.65 11.42 -8.07
CA LYS A 108 -13.95 10.87 -8.49
C LYS A 108 -14.69 11.86 -9.40
N GLN A 109 -14.81 13.13 -8.96
CA GLN A 109 -15.46 14.16 -9.77
C GLN A 109 -14.77 14.35 -11.13
N LYS A 110 -13.43 14.41 -11.16
CA LYS A 110 -12.67 14.49 -12.42
C LYS A 110 -12.92 13.30 -13.33
N ALA A 111 -12.97 12.09 -12.79
CA ALA A 111 -13.26 10.88 -13.54
C ALA A 111 -14.69 10.89 -14.13
N GLU A 112 -15.68 11.35 -13.36
CA GLU A 112 -17.06 11.50 -13.83
C GLU A 112 -17.18 12.53 -14.96
N VAL A 113 -16.52 13.68 -14.83
CA VAL A 113 -16.44 14.68 -15.90
C VAL A 113 -15.75 14.11 -17.14
N TRP A 114 -14.64 13.38 -16.97
CA TRP A 114 -13.94 12.73 -18.06
C TRP A 114 -14.84 11.74 -18.82
N ILE A 115 -15.59 10.90 -18.10
CA ILE A 115 -16.54 9.94 -18.68
C ILE A 115 -17.62 10.65 -19.52
N LYS A 116 -18.07 11.82 -19.05
CA LYS A 116 -19.09 12.63 -19.73
C LYS A 116 -18.54 13.52 -20.84
N SER A 117 -17.22 13.65 -20.97
CA SER A 117 -16.58 14.57 -21.92
C SER A 117 -16.67 14.08 -23.37
N GLU A 118 -16.78 15.02 -24.30
CA GLU A 118 -16.74 14.75 -25.75
C GLU A 118 -15.42 14.09 -26.17
N LYS A 119 -14.30 14.40 -25.50
CA LYS A 119 -12.98 13.78 -25.78
C LYS A 119 -13.00 12.26 -25.62
N LEU A 120 -13.73 11.71 -24.64
CA LEU A 120 -13.85 10.26 -24.50
C LEU A 120 -14.70 9.66 -25.63
N LYS A 121 -15.74 10.36 -26.09
CA LYS A 121 -16.57 9.94 -27.22
C LYS A 121 -15.73 9.91 -28.50
N GLU A 122 -14.96 10.96 -28.77
CA GLU A 122 -14.03 11.02 -29.90
C GLU A 122 -12.99 9.89 -29.88
N LEU A 123 -12.42 9.57 -28.71
CA LEU A 123 -11.48 8.46 -28.56
C LEU A 123 -12.12 7.10 -28.86
N LYS A 124 -13.35 6.86 -28.37
CA LYS A 124 -14.11 5.63 -28.67
C LYS A 124 -14.41 5.50 -30.16
N GLU A 125 -14.78 6.59 -30.82
CA GLU A 125 -15.02 6.59 -32.27
C GLU A 125 -13.75 6.34 -33.08
N LYS A 126 -12.63 6.98 -32.72
CA LYS A 126 -11.33 6.74 -33.34
C LYS A 126 -10.90 5.28 -33.21
N LYS A 127 -11.13 4.65 -32.05
CA LYS A 127 -10.86 3.22 -31.83
C LYS A 127 -11.71 2.33 -32.75
N LYS A 128 -13.03 2.54 -32.81
CA LYS A 128 -13.94 1.81 -33.70
C LYS A 128 -13.54 1.94 -35.18
N LYS A 129 -13.12 3.13 -35.62
CA LYS A 129 -12.63 3.36 -36.98
C LYS A 129 -11.35 2.57 -37.28
N LYS A 130 -10.41 2.49 -36.34
CA LYS A 130 -9.18 1.68 -36.49
C LYS A 130 -9.48 0.18 -36.54
N GLU A 131 -10.35 -0.32 -35.67
CA GLU A 131 -10.76 -1.74 -35.64
C GLU A 131 -11.45 -2.15 -36.96
N LYS A 132 -12.36 -1.33 -37.49
CA LYS A 132 -12.99 -1.58 -38.80
C LYS A 132 -11.99 -1.61 -39.95
N LYS A 133 -10.95 -0.75 -39.91
CA LYS A 133 -9.88 -0.76 -40.93
C LYS A 133 -9.02 -2.03 -40.83
N ALA A 134 -8.65 -2.44 -39.60
CA ALA A 134 -7.88 -3.66 -39.39
C ALA A 134 -8.62 -4.92 -39.86
N LEU A 135 -9.92 -5.03 -39.55
CA LEU A 135 -10.77 -6.14 -40.01
C LEU A 135 -10.86 -6.22 -41.54
N LYS A 136 -10.97 -5.07 -42.23
CA LYS A 136 -10.97 -5.03 -43.70
C LYS A 136 -9.64 -5.44 -44.32
N ALA A 137 -8.53 -5.12 -43.66
CA ALA A 137 -7.19 -5.46 -44.15
C ALA A 137 -6.83 -6.94 -43.95
N VAL A 138 -7.47 -7.64 -43.01
CA VAL A 138 -7.29 -9.09 -42.77
C VAL A 138 -8.22 -9.93 -43.65
N ALA A 139 -9.27 -9.33 -44.21
CA ALA A 139 -10.24 -9.98 -45.09
C ALA A 139 -9.91 -9.88 -46.60
N GLN A 140 -8.78 -9.26 -46.94
CA GLN A 140 -8.19 -9.19 -48.29
C GLN A 140 -6.97 -10.09 -48.36
#